data_AF-A0ABD0AMC6-F1
#
_entry.id   AF-A0ABD0AMC6-F1
#
_cell.length_a   1.000
_cell.length_b   1.000
_cell.length_c   1.000
_cell.angle_alpha   90.00
_cell.angle_beta   90.00
_cell.angle_gamma   90.00
#
_symmetry.space_group_name_H-M   'P 1'
#
loop_
_entity.id
_entity.type
_entity.pdbx_description
1 polymer ?
#
loop_
_entity_poly.entity_id
_entity_poly.type
_entity_poly.pdbx_seq_one_letter_code
_entity_poly.pdbx_strand_id
1 'polypeptide(L)'
;MRPIPASQVAKAVEVTAALPRVHGAPIHVGDPASLGIKDLSHPDYGDPVTIKDGELPVFWPCGVTPQNAIMQSKLPLVITHAPGHMLITDVLNANLKGNG
;
A
#
# COMPACT_ATOMS: atom_id res chain seq x y z
N MET A 1 1.66 -5.04 -0.44
CA MET A 1 1.12 -5.62 -1.68
C MET A 1 -0.10 -6.45 -1.31
N ARG A 2 -1.12 -6.55 -2.19
CA ARG A 2 -2.25 -7.46 -1.99
C ARG A 2 -2.39 -8.38 -3.22
N PRO A 3 -2.48 -9.71 -3.05
CA PRO A 3 -2.85 -10.62 -4.13
C PRO A 3 -4.32 -10.40 -4.48
N ILE A 4 -4.63 -10.18 -5.76
CA ILE A 4 -5.99 -9.94 -6.25
C ILE A 4 -6.27 -10.90 -7.41
N PRO A 5 -7.41 -11.62 -7.44
CA PRO A 5 -7.79 -12.42 -8.60
C PRO A 5 -7.74 -11.58 -9.87
N ALA A 6 -7.15 -12.10 -10.95
CA ALA A 6 -6.94 -11.35 -12.18
C ALA A 6 -8.24 -10.70 -12.72
N SER A 7 -9.37 -11.40 -12.59
CA SER A 7 -10.70 -10.91 -12.99
C SER A 7 -11.23 -9.73 -12.16
N GLN A 8 -10.68 -9.49 -10.96
CA GLN A 8 -11.10 -8.43 -10.05
C GLN A 8 -10.16 -7.23 -10.05
N VAL A 9 -9.00 -7.31 -10.71
CA VAL A 9 -8.00 -6.24 -10.70
C VAL A 9 -8.59 -4.91 -11.20
N ALA A 10 -9.33 -4.92 -12.30
CA ALA A 10 -9.97 -3.72 -12.82
C ALA A 10 -10.93 -3.09 -11.79
N LYS A 11 -11.68 -3.92 -11.05
CA LYS A 11 -12.58 -3.44 -10.00
C LYS A 11 -11.82 -2.89 -8.80
N ALA A 12 -10.73 -3.55 -8.40
CA ALA A 12 -9.86 -3.07 -7.32
C ALA A 12 -9.25 -1.70 -7.65
N VAL A 13 -8.81 -1.50 -8.90
CA VAL A 13 -8.34 -0.20 -9.40
C VAL A 13 -9.45 0.84 -9.30
N GLU A 14 -10.62 0.58 -9.88
CA GLU A 14 -11.75 1.51 -9.90
C GLU A 14 -12.17 1.94 -8.48
N VAL A 15 -12.35 0.98 -7.57
CA VAL A 15 -12.80 1.24 -6.20
C VAL A 15 -11.76 2.04 -5.41
N THR A 16 -10.48 1.70 -5.53
CA THR A 16 -9.42 2.36 -4.74
C THR A 16 -9.03 3.72 -5.31
N ALA A 17 -9.09 3.90 -6.64
CA ALA A 17 -8.87 5.18 -7.30
C ALA A 17 -9.83 6.29 -6.84
N ALA A 18 -11.07 5.93 -6.47
CA ALA A 18 -12.05 6.87 -5.94
C ALA A 18 -11.68 7.46 -4.55
N LEU A 19 -10.65 6.93 -3.88
CA LEU A 19 -10.18 7.33 -2.55
C LEU A 19 -8.73 7.83 -2.59
N PRO A 20 -8.42 8.92 -3.33
CA PRO A 20 -7.06 9.41 -3.52
C PRO A 20 -6.40 9.90 -2.22
N ARG A 21 -7.20 10.28 -1.21
CA ARG A 21 -6.73 10.69 0.12
C ARG A 21 -6.40 9.52 1.06
N VAL A 22 -6.55 8.27 0.59
CA VAL A 22 -6.21 7.05 1.34
C VAL A 22 -5.09 6.31 0.60
N HIS A 23 -5.38 5.16 0.00
CA HIS A 23 -4.43 4.43 -0.84
C HIS A 23 -4.42 4.92 -2.29
N GLY A 24 -5.53 5.47 -2.79
CA GLY A 24 -5.69 5.84 -4.20
C GLY A 24 -5.61 4.64 -5.15
N ALA A 25 -5.38 4.93 -6.43
CA ALA A 25 -5.16 3.90 -7.43
C ALA A 25 -3.88 3.10 -7.14
N PRO A 26 -3.80 1.82 -7.53
CA PRO A 26 -2.55 1.07 -7.49
C PRO A 26 -1.47 1.78 -8.32
N ILE A 27 -0.22 1.71 -7.87
CA ILE A 27 0.94 2.20 -8.62
C ILE A 27 1.51 1.12 -9.54
N HIS A 28 1.17 -0.15 -9.31
CA HIS A 28 1.64 -1.27 -10.13
C HIS A 28 0.74 -2.51 -9.99
N VAL A 29 0.67 -3.31 -11.05
CA VAL A 29 -0.02 -4.60 -11.12
C VAL A 29 0.89 -5.60 -11.82
N GLY A 30 1.06 -6.78 -11.24
CA GLY A 30 1.83 -7.87 -11.86
C GLY A 30 3.30 -7.83 -11.46
N ASP A 31 4.21 -7.99 -12.43
CA ASP A 31 5.61 -8.37 -12.18
C ASP A 31 6.33 -7.46 -11.15
N PRO A 32 6.67 -7.96 -9.94
CA PRO A 32 7.34 -7.19 -8.89
C PRO A 32 8.74 -6.71 -9.29
N ALA A 33 9.41 -7.38 -10.24
CA ALA A 33 10.78 -7.05 -10.63
C ALA A 33 10.88 -5.64 -11.25
N SER A 34 9.82 -5.17 -11.92
CA SER A 34 9.74 -3.81 -12.46
C SER A 34 9.76 -2.71 -11.38
N LEU A 35 9.41 -3.04 -10.13
CA LEU A 35 9.54 -2.17 -8.96
C LEU A 35 10.85 -2.39 -8.20
N GLY A 36 11.73 -3.29 -8.68
CA GLY A 36 12.96 -3.68 -7.99
C GLY A 36 12.74 -4.68 -6.85
N ILE A 37 11.54 -5.24 -6.70
CA ILE A 37 11.24 -6.23 -5.65
C ILE A 37 11.65 -7.60 -6.17
N LYS A 38 12.67 -8.20 -5.52
CA LYS A 38 13.27 -9.47 -5.95
C LYS A 38 12.56 -10.70 -5.40
N ASP A 39 11.99 -10.59 -4.19
CA ASP A 39 11.38 -11.72 -3.49
C ASP A 39 10.20 -11.22 -2.64
N LEU A 40 8.99 -11.71 -2.95
CA LEU A 40 7.77 -11.35 -2.24
C LEU A 40 7.61 -12.10 -0.91
N SER A 41 8.40 -13.15 -0.67
CA SER A 41 8.39 -13.89 0.60
C SER A 41 9.21 -13.21 1.70
N HIS A 42 9.98 -12.19 1.36
CA HIS A 42 10.80 -11.40 2.28
C HIS A 42 10.46 -9.90 2.17
N PRO A 43 9.28 -9.47 2.65
CA PRO A 43 8.90 -8.06 2.60
C PRO A 43 9.74 -7.21 3.57
N ASP A 44 10.09 -5.99 3.14
CA ASP A 44 10.77 -5.02 4.03
C ASP A 44 9.90 -4.61 5.23
N TYR A 45 8.58 -4.68 5.07
CA TYR A 45 7.58 -4.30 6.09
C TYR A 45 6.41 -5.28 6.12
N GLY A 46 6.01 -5.68 7.33
CA GLY A 46 4.90 -6.59 7.56
C GLY A 46 5.27 -8.04 7.29
N ASP A 47 4.25 -8.89 7.18
CA ASP A 47 4.41 -10.33 6.98
C ASP A 47 4.23 -10.72 5.50
N PRO A 48 4.92 -11.77 5.03
CA PRO A 48 4.69 -12.31 3.69
C PRO A 48 3.28 -12.90 3.58
N VAL A 49 2.75 -12.89 2.35
CA VAL A 49 1.41 -13.42 2.05
C VAL A 49 1.46 -14.43 0.91
N THR A 50 0.59 -15.43 0.98
CA THR A 50 0.43 -16.42 -0.10
C THR A 50 -0.24 -15.78 -1.31
N ILE A 51 0.31 -16.02 -2.50
CA ILE A 51 -0.31 -15.71 -3.79
C ILE A 51 -0.80 -17.03 -4.39
N LYS A 52 -2.10 -17.13 -4.66
CA LYS A 52 -2.71 -18.34 -5.24
C LYS A 52 -2.70 -18.29 -6.76
N ASP A 53 -2.89 -19.44 -7.38
CA ASP A 53 -3.07 -19.55 -8.82
C ASP A 53 -4.21 -18.63 -9.30
N GLY A 54 -3.91 -17.82 -10.32
CA GLY A 54 -4.86 -16.85 -10.88
C GLY A 54 -4.92 -15.50 -10.16
N GLU A 55 -4.14 -15.30 -9.09
CA GLU A 55 -3.97 -14.00 -8.43
C GLU A 55 -2.76 -13.24 -8.98
N LEU A 56 -2.88 -11.92 -9.04
CA LEU A 56 -1.80 -11.01 -9.39
C LEU A 56 -1.44 -10.17 -8.17
N PRO A 57 -0.15 -9.93 -7.90
CA PRO A 57 0.27 -8.98 -6.89
C PRO A 57 -0.06 -7.55 -7.35
N VAL A 58 -0.75 -6.79 -6.49
CA VAL A 58 -1.13 -5.40 -6.73
C VAL A 58 -0.53 -4.50 -5.66
N PHE A 59 0.05 -3.37 -6.07
CA PHE A 59 0.87 -2.50 -5.23
C PHE A 59 0.24 -1.12 -5.11
N TRP A 60 0.18 -0.60 -3.88
CA TRP A 60 -0.29 0.75 -3.56
C TRP A 60 0.80 1.49 -2.79
N PRO A 61 0.81 2.83 -2.87
CA PRO A 61 1.61 3.63 -1.95
C PRO A 61 1.15 3.38 -0.51
N CYS A 62 2.10 3.44 0.41
CA CYS A 62 1.88 3.17 1.82
C CYS A 62 2.44 4.31 2.68
N GLY A 63 1.82 4.55 3.83
CA GLY A 63 2.26 5.55 4.81
C GLY A 63 3.62 5.25 5.47
N VAL A 64 4.31 4.16 5.08
CA VAL A 64 5.68 3.86 5.52
C VAL A 64 6.74 4.59 4.70
N THR A 65 6.42 5.12 3.51
CA THR A 65 7.36 5.94 2.72
C THR A 65 8.04 7.07 3.52
N PRO A 66 7.32 7.87 4.34
CA PRO A 66 7.97 8.85 5.19
C PRO A 66 8.91 8.23 6.25
N GLN A 67 8.62 7.03 6.77
CA GLN A 67 9.53 6.34 7.70
C GLN A 67 10.87 6.04 7.01
N ASN A 68 10.85 5.57 5.76
CA ASN A 68 12.06 5.32 4.98
C ASN A 68 12.86 6.62 4.76
N ALA A 69 12.17 7.70 4.40
CA ALA A 69 12.80 9.00 4.22
C ALA A 69 13.44 9.52 5.51
N ILE A 70 12.75 9.38 6.65
CA ILE A 70 13.24 9.77 7.97
C ILE A 70 14.50 8.98 8.34
N MET A 71 14.47 7.64 8.19
CA MET A 71 15.60 6.78 8.51
C MET A 71 16.84 7.14 7.69
N GLN A 72 16.67 7.49 6.41
CA GLN A 72 17.77 7.93 5.54
C GLN A 72 18.27 9.34 5.86
N SER A 73 17.40 10.22 6.36
CA SER A 73 17.71 11.62 6.67
C SER A 73 18.53 11.80 7.96
N LYS A 74 18.64 10.77 8.80
CA LYS A 74 19.43 10.78 10.05
C LYS A 74 19.08 11.95 10.98
N LEU A 75 17.79 12.22 11.13
CA LEU A 75 17.29 13.26 12.02
C LEU A 75 17.62 12.91 13.49
N PRO A 76 17.92 13.90 14.35
CA PRO A 76 18.34 13.65 15.73
C PRO A 76 17.24 13.05 16.61
N LEU A 77 15.97 13.29 16.29
CA LEU A 77 14.82 12.72 16.98
C LEU A 77 13.60 12.73 16.06
N VAL A 78 12.85 11.62 16.02
CA VAL A 78 11.54 11.52 15.38
C VAL A 78 10.62 10.62 16.21
N ILE A 79 9.34 10.98 16.27
CA ILE A 79 8.28 10.19 16.94
C ILE A 79 7.25 9.78 15.88
N THR A 80 6.96 8.49 15.79
CA THR A 80 5.96 7.91 14.87
C THR A 80 5.09 6.89 15.59
N HIS A 81 4.01 6.44 14.94
CA HIS A 81 3.27 5.28 15.41
C HIS A 81 4.03 3.98 15.13
N ALA A 82 3.73 2.92 15.89
CA ALA A 82 4.20 1.57 15.60
C ALA A 82 3.36 0.94 14.47
N PRO A 83 3.94 0.08 13.60
CA PRO A 83 3.18 -0.64 12.58
C PRO A 83 1.98 -1.38 13.16
N GLY A 84 0.78 -1.21 12.58
CA GLY A 84 -0.46 -1.78 13.10
C GLY A 84 -1.15 -0.99 14.22
N HIS A 85 -0.51 0.07 14.74
CA HIS A 85 -1.03 0.93 15.82
C HIS A 85 -1.33 2.35 15.34
N MET A 86 -2.22 2.48 14.35
CA MET A 86 -2.57 3.77 13.75
C MET A 86 -3.48 4.61 14.65
N LEU A 87 -3.49 5.93 14.42
CA LEU A 87 -4.44 6.85 15.05
C LEU A 87 -5.84 6.67 14.44
N ILE A 88 -6.82 6.32 15.27
CA ILE A 88 -8.23 6.32 14.88
C ILE A 88 -8.76 7.75 14.99
N THR A 89 -9.49 8.22 13.98
CA THR A 89 -10.05 9.58 13.91
C THR A 89 -11.57 9.53 13.75
N ASP A 90 -12.24 10.66 13.96
CA ASP A 90 -13.67 10.82 13.70
C ASP A 90 -14.00 11.03 12.20
N VAL A 91 -12.99 11.06 11.32
CA VAL A 91 -13.18 11.27 9.88
C VAL A 91 -13.60 9.97 9.20
N LEU A 92 -14.82 9.96 8.65
CA LEU A 92 -15.32 8.81 7.90
C LEU A 92 -14.63 8.68 6.53
N ASN A 93 -14.32 7.45 6.12
CA ASN A 93 -13.77 7.15 4.78
C ASN A 93 -14.65 7.68 3.65
N ALA A 94 -15.97 7.73 3.84
CA ALA A 94 -16.91 8.30 2.87
C ALA A 94 -16.59 9.77 2.54
N ASN A 95 -16.05 10.51 3.51
CA ASN A 95 -15.67 11.93 3.36
C ASN A 95 -14.30 12.11 2.67
N LEU A 96 -13.54 11.02 2.47
CA LEU A 96 -12.22 11.03 1.85
C LEU A 96 -12.25 10.71 0.36
N LYS A 97 -13.41 10.37 -0.19
CA LYS A 97 -13.59 10.23 -1.64
C LYS A 97 -13.16 11.51 -2.36
N GLY A 98 -12.59 11.36 -3.55
CA GLY A 98 -12.28 12.50 -4.41
C GLY A 98 -13.59 13.19 -4.80
N ASN A 99 -13.74 14.46 -4.45
CA ASN A 99 -14.78 15.28 -5.06
C ASN A 99 -14.28 15.57 -6.47
N GLY A 100 -14.95 15.03 -7.49
CA GLY A 100 -14.76 15.51 -8.86
C GLY A 100 -15.04 17.00 -8.97
#